data_AF-A0A8T3RDQ0-F1
#
_entry.id   AF-A0A8T3RDQ0-F1
#
_cell.length_a   1.000
_cell.length_b   1.000
_cell.length_c   1.000
_cell.angle_alpha   90.00
_cell.angle_beta   90.00
_cell.angle_gamma   90.00
#
_symmetry.space_group_name_H-M   'P 1'
#
loop_
_entity.id
_entity.type
_entity.pdbx_description
1 polymer ?
#
loop_
_entity_poly.entity_id
_entity_poly.type
_entity_poly.pdbx_seq_one_letter_code
_entity_poly.pdbx_strand_id
1 'polypeptide(L)'
;MAHRLPFEELFSQVGRFLPSGVAPLSADVKKNLGALLSAALTRMDLVSREEFDVQSALLVRTRTRLAALEKQVTALESQLNHRQPPPAP
;
A
#
# COMPACT_ATOMS: atom_id res chain seq x y z
N MET A 1 4.32 22.49 8.50
CA MET A 1 5.11 22.11 7.30
C MET A 1 4.14 21.85 6.17
N ALA A 2 4.10 22.73 5.17
CA ALA A 2 3.15 22.63 4.07
C ALA A 2 3.34 21.28 3.34
N HIS A 3 2.36 20.38 3.45
CA HIS A 3 2.30 19.21 2.59
C HIS A 3 2.05 19.73 1.17
N ARG A 4 3.13 19.90 0.39
CA ARG A 4 2.98 20.10 -1.06
C ARG A 4 2.26 18.87 -1.57
N LEU A 5 1.10 19.08 -2.19
CA LEU A 5 0.25 18.00 -2.67
C LEU A 5 1.09 17.14 -3.63
N PRO A 6 1.16 15.81 -3.43
CA PRO A 6 1.98 14.90 -4.25
C PRO A 6 1.64 15.00 -5.75
N PHE A 7 0.44 15.50 -6.04
CA PHE A 7 -0.05 15.80 -7.37
C PHE A 7 0.83 16.80 -8.14
N GLU A 8 1.30 17.88 -7.49
CA GLU A 8 2.16 18.89 -8.15
C GLU A 8 3.51 18.31 -8.53
N GLU A 9 4.02 17.38 -7.73
CA GLU A 9 5.31 16.74 -7.95
C GLU A 9 5.23 15.75 -9.11
N LEU A 10 4.17 14.91 -9.12
CA LEU A 10 3.83 14.04 -10.26
C LEU A 10 3.65 14.84 -11.54
N PHE A 11 2.95 15.97 -11.46
CA PHE A 11 2.70 16.83 -12.60
C PHE A 11 3.98 17.48 -13.13
N SER A 12 4.86 17.91 -12.24
CA SER A 12 6.19 18.42 -12.61
C SER A 12 7.05 17.34 -13.26
N GLN A 13 6.94 16.10 -12.80
CA GLN A 13 7.73 14.97 -13.30
C GLN A 13 7.24 14.52 -14.67
N VAL A 14 5.92 14.44 -14.89
CA VAL A 14 5.31 14.22 -16.21
C VAL A 14 5.68 15.37 -17.16
N GLY A 15 5.64 16.61 -16.68
CA GLY A 15 6.01 17.81 -17.42
C GLY A 15 7.43 17.80 -18.00
N ARG A 16 8.38 17.14 -17.31
CA ARG A 16 9.78 17.01 -17.76
C ARG A 16 9.96 16.07 -18.96
N PHE A 17 8.99 15.21 -19.23
CA PHE A 17 8.99 14.33 -20.40
C PHE A 17 8.30 14.94 -21.62
N LEU A 18 7.72 16.15 -21.51
CA LEU A 18 7.18 16.85 -22.68
C LEU A 18 8.30 17.52 -23.49
N PRO A 19 8.32 17.38 -24.84
CA PRO A 19 9.32 18.00 -25.69
C PRO A 19 9.27 19.53 -25.60
N SER A 20 10.43 20.17 -25.61
CA SER A 20 10.63 21.61 -25.38
C SER A 20 9.92 22.56 -26.36
N GLY A 21 9.33 22.04 -27.44
CA GLY A 21 8.56 22.82 -28.43
C GLY A 21 7.13 23.21 -28.01
N VAL A 22 6.59 22.69 -26.90
CA VAL A 22 5.22 22.99 -26.45
C VAL A 22 5.12 24.05 -25.34
N ALA A 23 6.19 24.80 -25.06
CA ALA A 23 6.25 25.75 -23.93
C ALA A 23 5.10 26.80 -23.87
N PRO A 24 4.66 27.45 -24.97
CA PRO A 24 3.52 28.37 -24.91
C PRO A 24 2.14 27.67 -24.96
N LEU A 25 2.07 26.43 -25.48
CA LEU A 25 0.90 25.55 -25.38
C LEU A 25 0.81 24.84 -24.01
N SER A 26 1.85 24.97 -23.20
CA SER A 26 2.02 24.17 -21.99
C SER A 26 0.96 24.46 -20.95
N ALA A 27 0.44 25.68 -20.83
CA ALA A 27 -0.56 26.03 -19.81
C ALA A 27 -1.91 25.32 -20.06
N ASP A 28 -2.42 25.37 -21.29
CA ASP A 28 -3.67 24.71 -21.66
C ASP A 28 -3.52 23.19 -21.74
N VAL A 29 -2.39 22.71 -22.25
CA VAL A 29 -2.05 21.27 -22.23
C VAL A 29 -1.96 20.78 -20.79
N LYS A 30 -1.32 21.55 -19.90
CA LYS A 30 -1.25 21.23 -18.47
C LYS A 30 -2.64 21.16 -17.84
N LYS A 31 -3.50 22.15 -18.09
CA LYS A 31 -4.87 22.16 -17.57
C LYS A 31 -5.68 20.94 -18.05
N ASN A 32 -5.58 20.61 -19.34
CA ASN A 32 -6.24 19.44 -19.91
C ASN A 32 -5.67 18.11 -19.38
N LEU A 33 -4.36 18.00 -19.21
CA LEU A 33 -3.73 16.84 -18.56
C LEU A 33 -4.18 16.69 -17.11
N GLY A 34 -4.24 17.79 -16.34
CA GLY A 34 -4.72 17.78 -14.97
C GLY A 34 -6.17 17.32 -14.86
N ALA A 35 -7.04 17.77 -15.78
CA ALA A 35 -8.43 17.33 -15.85
C ALA A 35 -8.56 15.84 -16.24
N LEU A 36 -7.77 15.37 -17.20
CA LEU A 36 -7.73 13.96 -17.61
C LEU A 36 -7.23 13.05 -16.48
N LEU A 37 -6.16 13.44 -15.79
CA LEU A 37 -5.61 12.70 -14.64
C LEU A 37 -6.61 12.67 -13.48
N SER A 38 -7.25 13.80 -13.18
CA SER A 38 -8.28 13.86 -12.15
C SER A 38 -9.46 12.96 -12.51
N ALA A 39 -9.93 13.00 -13.76
CA ALA A 39 -11.00 12.13 -14.24
C ALA A 39 -10.61 10.64 -14.22
N ALA A 40 -9.34 10.32 -14.50
CA ALA A 40 -8.83 8.95 -14.41
C ALA A 40 -8.75 8.46 -12.96
N LEU A 41 -8.24 9.29 -12.04
CA LEU A 41 -8.16 8.97 -10.61
C LEU A 41 -9.54 8.82 -9.97
N THR A 42 -10.52 9.65 -10.33
CA THR A 42 -11.91 9.51 -9.86
C THR A 42 -12.58 8.22 -10.35
N ARG A 43 -12.13 7.65 -11.48
CA ARG A 43 -12.61 6.36 -11.99
C ARG A 43 -11.91 5.16 -11.35
N MET A 44 -10.83 5.37 -10.60
CA MET A 44 -10.21 4.31 -9.80
C MET A 44 -10.98 4.18 -8.48
N ASP A 45 -11.10 2.96 -7.99
CA ASP A 45 -11.70 2.66 -6.67
C ASP A 45 -10.71 3.07 -5.56
N LEU A 46 -10.48 4.38 -5.44
CA LEU A 46 -9.53 4.95 -4.50
C LEU A 46 -10.15 4.94 -3.10
N VAL A 47 -9.47 4.30 -2.17
CA VAL A 47 -9.76 4.43 -0.74
C VAL A 47 -9.09 5.69 -0.20
N SER A 48 -9.70 6.29 0.81
CA SER A 48 -9.10 7.42 1.51
C SER A 48 -7.81 6.99 2.21
N ARG A 49 -6.92 7.96 2.45
CA ARG A 49 -5.67 7.70 3.18
C ARG A 49 -5.94 7.13 4.58
N GLU A 50 -6.98 7.63 5.25
CA GLU A 50 -7.39 7.16 6.57
C GLU A 50 -7.85 5.69 6.54
N GLU A 51 -8.68 5.31 5.57
CA GLU A 51 -9.11 3.91 5.40
C GLU A 51 -7.93 2.98 5.11
N PHE A 52 -6.99 3.42 4.27
CA PHE A 52 -5.76 2.66 4.00
C PHE A 52 -4.93 2.44 5.28
N ASP A 53 -4.74 3.49 6.08
CA ASP A 53 -3.97 3.40 7.32
C ASP A 53 -4.66 2.48 8.34
N VAL A 54 -6.00 2.53 8.44
CA VAL A 54 -6.81 1.60 9.28
C VAL A 54 -6.64 0.15 8.82
N GLN A 55 -6.76 -0.13 7.53
CA GLN A 55 -6.60 -1.48 6.99
C GLN A 55 -5.17 -2.01 7.21
N SER A 56 -4.17 -1.16 7.04
CA SER A 56 -2.76 -1.49 7.30
C SER A 56 -2.54 -1.87 8.76
N ALA A 57 -3.12 -1.11 9.70
CA ALA A 57 -3.04 -1.41 11.13
C ALA A 57 -3.75 -2.73 11.49
N LEU A 58 -4.91 -3.01 10.89
CA LEU A 58 -5.60 -4.28 11.05
C LEU A 58 -4.75 -5.45 10.53
N LEU A 59 -4.10 -5.30 9.37
CA LEU A 59 -3.23 -6.33 8.81
C LEU A 59 -2.02 -6.62 9.69
N VAL A 60 -1.41 -5.59 10.29
CA VAL A 60 -0.33 -5.77 11.26
C VAL A 60 -0.83 -6.58 12.46
N ARG A 61 -1.99 -6.21 13.02
CA ARG A 61 -2.58 -6.91 14.16
C ARG A 61 -2.90 -8.38 13.86
N THR A 62 -3.42 -8.68 12.67
CA THR A 62 -3.72 -10.06 12.28
C THR A 62 -2.45 -10.88 12.12
N ARG A 63 -1.40 -10.32 11.50
CA ARG A 63 -0.08 -10.98 11.40
C ARG A 63 0.51 -11.27 12.78
N THR A 64 0.44 -10.33 13.72
CA THR A 64 0.92 -10.56 15.10
C THR A 64 0.16 -11.69 15.78
N ARG A 65 -1.16 -11.73 15.64
CA ARG A 65 -2.00 -12.79 16.21
C ARG A 65 -1.70 -14.15 15.57
N LEU A 66 -1.53 -14.19 14.25
CA LEU A 66 -1.18 -15.40 13.51
C LEU A 66 0.14 -15.98 14.02
N ALA A 67 1.19 -15.15 14.12
CA ALA A 67 2.49 -15.59 14.64
C ALA A 67 2.43 -16.10 16.09
N ALA A 68 1.55 -15.53 16.92
CA ALA A 68 1.35 -16.00 18.29
C ALA A 68 0.64 -17.37 18.34
N LEU A 69 -0.35 -17.58 17.46
CA LEU A 69 -1.06 -18.86 17.34
C LEU A 69 -0.14 -19.95 16.78
N GLU A 70 0.65 -19.65 15.75
CA GLU A 70 1.66 -20.58 15.20
C GLU A 70 2.60 -21.08 16.30
N LYS A 71 3.13 -20.17 17.14
CA LYS A 71 3.98 -20.54 18.29
C LYS A 71 3.27 -21.46 19.28
N GLN A 72 2.01 -21.19 19.58
CA GLN A 72 1.22 -22.03 20.50
C GLN A 72 1.01 -23.43 19.94
N VAL A 73 0.68 -23.53 18.64
CA VAL A 73 0.53 -24.82 17.95
C VAL A 73 1.84 -25.61 18.00
N THR A 74 2.97 -25.00 17.64
CA THR A 74 4.28 -25.67 17.70
C THR A 74 4.64 -26.16 19.10
N ALA A 75 4.33 -25.36 20.13
CA ALA A 75 4.55 -25.76 21.52
C ALA A 75 3.69 -26.97 21.92
N LEU A 76 2.42 -27.00 21.50
CA LEU A 76 1.51 -28.12 21.76
C LEU A 76 1.94 -29.38 21.00
N GLU A 77 2.30 -29.26 19.72
CA GLU A 77 2.81 -30.38 18.91
C GLU A 77 4.07 -30.98 19.53
N SER A 78 4.97 -30.14 20.03
CA SER A 78 6.18 -30.59 20.73
C SER A 78 5.83 -31.38 21.99
N GLN A 79 4.89 -30.91 22.80
CA GLN A 79 4.45 -31.61 24.02
C GLN A 79 3.80 -32.96 23.72
N LEU A 80 3.01 -33.06 22.65
CA LEU A 80 2.40 -34.32 22.22
C LEU A 80 3.46 -35.34 21.79
N ASN A 81 4.46 -34.91 21.02
CA ASN A 81 5.57 -35.78 20.61
C ASN A 81 6.40 -36.28 21.80
N HIS A 82 6.55 -35.47 22.85
CA HIS A 82 7.26 -35.87 24.09
C HIS A 82 6.43 -36.83 24.97
N ARG A 83 5.12 -36.97 24.72
CA ARG A 83 4.24 -37.86 25.49
C ARG A 83 4.15 -39.28 24.93
N GLN A 84 4.82 -39.57 23.82
CA GLN A 84 4.86 -40.91 23.25
C GLN A 84 5.80 -41.79 24.13
N PRO A 85 5.29 -42.85 24.77
CA PRO A 85 6.13 -43.72 25.60
C PRO A 85 7.21 -44.39 24.72
N PRO A 86 8.39 -44.70 25.26
CA PRO A 86 9.40 -45.45 24.52
C PRO A 86 8.76 -46.72 23.93
N PRO A 87 9.05 -47.07 22.67
CA PRO A 87 8.54 -48.30 22.08
C PRO A 87 8.92 -49.48 22.99
N ALA A 88 7.91 -50.27 23.37
CA ALA A 88 8.10 -51.46 24.18
C ALA A 88 9.14 -52.38 23.51
N PRO A 89 10.00 -53.05 24.31
CA PRO A 89 11.09 -53.88 23.78
C PRO A 89 10.62 -55.01 22.88
#